data_AF-A0A6P0PVM9-F1
#
_entry.id   AF-A0A6P0PVM9-F1
#
_cell.length_a   1.000
_cell.length_b   1.000
_cell.length_c   1.000
_cell.angle_alpha   90.00
_cell.angle_beta   90.00
_cell.angle_gamma   90.00
#
_symmetry.space_group_name_H-M   'P 1'
#
loop_
_entity.id
_entity.type
_entity.pdbx_description
1 polymer ?
#
loop_
_entity_poly.entity_id
_entity_poly.type
_entity_poly.pdbx_seq_one_letter_code
_entity_poly.pdbx_strand_id
1 'polypeptide(L)'
;MEAFFKAAQTTQWEGIEFSYDESTEAGHHPIEHRQVWVVPITQVPDLPHRSKWKGKTCVVMVKRFGQLWNKTTTEVCFYITSDRVDATILARAIRSHWGIEHSRPWVERCHI
;
A
#
# COMPACT_ATOMS: atom_id res chain seq x y z
N MET A 1 -5.53 -8.81 -6.81
CA MET A 1 -4.91 -7.49 -6.54
C MET A 1 -3.48 -7.44 -7.03
N GLU A 2 -2.57 -8.30 -6.56
CA GLU A 2 -1.15 -8.27 -6.99
C GLU A 2 -0.94 -8.36 -8.52
N ALA A 3 -1.64 -9.26 -9.21
CA ALA A 3 -1.54 -9.39 -10.67
C ALA A 3 -1.93 -8.10 -11.41
N PHE A 4 -2.97 -7.39 -10.95
CA PHE A 4 -3.39 -6.11 -11.51
C PHE A 4 -2.30 -5.06 -11.36
N PHE A 5 -1.73 -4.90 -10.16
CA PHE A 5 -0.68 -3.92 -9.91
C PHE A 5 0.61 -4.24 -10.68
N LYS A 6 0.96 -5.52 -10.82
CA LYS A 6 2.11 -5.94 -11.62
C LYS A 6 1.91 -5.64 -13.11
N ALA A 7 0.71 -5.90 -13.64
CA ALA A 7 0.36 -5.55 -15.01
C ALA A 7 0.41 -4.03 -15.21
N ALA A 8 -0.22 -3.26 -14.31
CA ALA A 8 -0.20 -1.81 -14.32
C ALA A 8 1.23 -1.25 -14.31
N GLN A 9 2.14 -1.78 -13.49
CA GLN A 9 3.54 -1.37 -13.48
C GLN A 9 4.26 -1.70 -14.80
N THR A 10 3.96 -2.85 -15.41
CA THR A 10 4.57 -3.29 -16.68
C THR A 10 4.09 -2.43 -17.85
N THR A 11 2.83 -2.01 -17.83
CA THR A 11 2.23 -1.11 -18.83
C THR A 11 2.40 0.37 -18.47
N GLN A 12 3.26 0.69 -17.49
CA GLN A 12 3.52 2.07 -17.05
C GLN A 12 2.23 2.86 -16.70
N TRP A 13 1.24 2.16 -16.13
CA TRP A 13 -0.05 2.69 -15.70
C TRP A 13 -0.91 3.27 -16.83
N GLU A 14 -0.67 2.83 -18.06
CA GLU A 14 -1.46 3.25 -19.22
C GLU A 14 -2.97 3.00 -19.00
N GLY A 15 -3.78 4.07 -19.11
CA GLY A 15 -5.23 4.02 -18.94
C GLY A 15 -5.70 3.81 -17.50
N ILE A 16 -4.81 3.85 -16.50
CA ILE A 16 -5.13 3.67 -15.09
C ILE A 16 -4.93 5.00 -14.37
N GLU A 17 -5.97 5.45 -13.65
CA GLU A 17 -5.84 6.60 -12.78
C GLU A 17 -5.23 6.11 -11.47
N PHE A 18 -4.16 6.75 -11.03
CA PHE A 18 -3.51 6.40 -9.79
C PHE A 18 -2.87 7.61 -9.14
N SER A 19 -2.72 7.52 -7.81
CA SER A 19 -1.86 8.40 -7.03
C SER A 19 -0.67 7.61 -6.53
N TYR A 20 0.48 8.26 -6.43
CA TYR A 20 1.74 7.65 -6.01
C TYR A 20 2.47 8.54 -5.00
N ASP A 21 3.02 7.90 -3.98
CA ASP A 21 3.92 8.52 -3.00
C ASP A 21 5.10 7.59 -2.73
N GLU A 22 6.28 8.17 -2.53
CA GLU A 22 7.51 7.47 -2.24
C GLU A 22 8.28 8.20 -1.16
N SER A 23 8.73 7.45 -0.16
CA SER A 23 9.50 7.98 0.96
C SER A 23 10.65 7.07 1.31
N THR A 24 11.78 7.67 1.66
CA THR A 24 12.92 6.97 2.24
C THR A 24 13.17 7.53 3.63
N GLU A 25 13.17 6.65 4.62
CA GLU A 25 13.52 6.97 6.01
C GLU A 25 14.88 6.33 6.33
N ALA A 26 15.84 7.16 6.75
CA ALA A 26 17.15 6.73 7.22
C ALA A 26 17.41 7.31 8.63
N GLY A 27 17.89 6.50 9.56
CA GLY A 27 18.09 6.90 10.96
C GLY A 27 18.85 5.83 11.75
N HIS A 28 18.52 5.65 13.04
CA HIS A 28 19.13 4.60 13.89
C HIS A 28 18.76 3.16 13.47
N HIS A 29 17.82 3.00 12.55
CA HIS A 29 17.32 1.73 12.03
C HIS A 29 17.77 1.50 10.58
N PRO A 30 17.60 0.28 10.02
CA PRO A 30 17.70 0.00 8.59
C PRO A 30 17.05 1.07 7.73
N ILE A 31 17.66 1.37 6.58
CA ILE A 31 17.05 2.24 5.59
C ILE A 31 15.74 1.59 5.16
N GLU A 32 14.62 2.28 5.37
CA GLU A 32 13.32 1.86 4.88
C GLU A 32 12.92 2.74 3.71
N HIS A 33 12.64 2.10 2.59
CA HIS A 33 12.10 2.72 1.40
C HIS A 33 10.67 2.24 1.21
N ARG A 34 9.72 3.16 1.06
CA ARG A 34 8.29 2.87 0.97
C ARG A 34 7.71 3.50 -0.28
N GLN A 35 6.99 2.70 -1.04
CA GLN A 35 6.25 3.10 -2.23
C GLN A 35 4.76 2.81 -2.00
N VAL A 36 3.91 3.78 -2.26
CA VAL A 36 2.47 3.70 -2.05
C VAL A 36 1.76 4.04 -3.36
N TRP A 37 0.91 3.14 -3.83
CA TRP A 37 0.04 3.37 -4.98
C TRP A 37 -1.41 3.30 -4.54
N VAL A 38 -2.22 4.24 -5.01
CA VAL A 38 -3.65 4.29 -4.73
C VAL A 38 -4.39 4.32 -6.05
N VAL A 39 -5.33 3.40 -6.25
CA VAL A 39 -6.17 3.34 -7.44
C VAL A 39 -7.64 3.32 -7.05
N PRO A 40 -8.54 3.91 -7.85
CA PRO A 40 -9.97 3.72 -7.69
C PRO A 40 -10.35 2.22 -7.72
N ILE A 41 -11.19 1.80 -6.80
CA ILE A 41 -11.73 0.42 -6.71
C ILE A 41 -12.55 0.04 -7.95
N THR A 42 -12.98 1.02 -8.73
CA THR A 42 -13.67 0.85 -10.01
C THR A 42 -12.76 0.38 -11.13
N GLN A 43 -11.45 0.64 -11.05
CA GLN A 43 -10.47 0.24 -12.06
C GLN A 43 -9.79 -1.10 -11.76
N VAL A 44 -10.00 -1.67 -10.57
CA VAL A 44 -9.43 -2.96 -10.19
C VAL A 44 -10.42 -4.09 -10.54
N PRO A 45 -10.14 -4.92 -11.56
CA PRO A 45 -10.98 -6.06 -11.89
C PRO A 45 -10.88 -7.17 -10.84
N ASP A 46 -11.90 -8.02 -10.79
CA ASP A 46 -11.89 -9.29 -10.04
C ASP A 46 -11.54 -9.17 -8.55
N LEU A 47 -12.02 -8.10 -7.90
CA LEU A 47 -11.92 -7.97 -6.46
C LEU A 47 -12.85 -8.98 -5.76
N PRO A 48 -12.30 -9.94 -4.98
CA PRO A 48 -13.12 -10.91 -4.27
C PRO A 48 -14.00 -10.20 -3.26
N HIS A 49 -15.28 -10.58 -3.19
CA HIS A 49 -16.25 -9.95 -2.29
C HIS A 49 -16.46 -8.44 -2.48
N ARG A 50 -16.30 -7.92 -3.72
CA ARG A 50 -16.58 -6.51 -4.04
C ARG A 50 -17.93 -5.99 -3.53
N SER A 51 -18.95 -6.86 -3.49
CA SER A 51 -20.26 -6.55 -2.92
C SER A 51 -20.24 -6.23 -1.42
N LYS A 52 -19.26 -6.73 -0.67
CA LYS A 52 -19.07 -6.45 0.77
C LYS A 52 -18.42 -5.09 1.01
N TRP A 53 -17.86 -4.43 -0.01
CA TRP A 53 -17.05 -3.22 0.15
C TRP A 53 -17.84 -1.95 -0.24
N LYS A 54 -19.11 -1.91 0.16
CA LYS A 54 -20.00 -0.77 -0.12
C LYS A 54 -19.47 0.47 0.60
N GLY A 55 -19.30 1.56 -0.14
CA GLY A 55 -18.76 2.83 0.39
C GLY A 55 -17.24 2.92 0.40
N LYS A 56 -16.51 1.88 -0.02
CA LYS A 56 -15.07 1.95 -0.28
C LYS A 56 -14.81 2.51 -1.68
N THR A 57 -13.76 3.31 -1.80
CA THR A 57 -13.45 4.12 -2.98
C THR A 57 -12.16 3.66 -3.65
N CYS A 58 -11.19 3.16 -2.89
CA CYS A 58 -9.84 2.95 -3.38
C CYS A 58 -9.22 1.65 -2.87
N VAL A 59 -8.29 1.11 -3.67
CA VAL A 59 -7.34 0.06 -3.28
C VAL A 59 -5.96 0.70 -3.18
N VAL A 60 -5.25 0.41 -2.10
CA VAL A 60 -3.89 0.88 -1.85
C VAL A 60 -2.93 -0.30 -1.89
N MET A 61 -1.85 -0.20 -2.65
CA MET A 61 -0.70 -1.09 -2.58
C MET A 61 0.44 -0.36 -1.89
N VAL A 62 1.05 -1.00 -0.89
CA VAL A 62 2.26 -0.50 -0.23
C VAL A 62 3.36 -1.51 -0.46
N LYS A 63 4.47 -1.06 -1.04
CA LYS A 63 5.70 -1.85 -1.14
C LYS A 63 6.76 -1.24 -0.24
N ARG A 64 7.34 -2.06 0.62
CA ARG A 64 8.39 -1.66 1.56
C ARG A 64 9.66 -2.41 1.23
N PHE A 65 10.77 -1.71 1.30
CA PHE A 65 12.10 -2.28 1.20
C PHE A 65 12.86 -1.89 2.45
N GLY A 66 13.33 -2.89 3.19
CA GLY A 66 14.22 -2.68 4.32
C GLY A 66 15.61 -3.17 3.95
N GLN A 67 16.64 -2.38 4.22
CA GLN A 67 18.02 -2.82 4.06
C GLN A 67 18.74 -2.86 5.41
N LEU A 68 18.95 -4.08 5.93
CA LEU A 68 19.76 -4.33 7.10
C LEU A 68 21.07 -5.00 6.68
N TRP A 69 22.14 -4.22 6.62
CA TRP A 69 23.51 -4.66 6.31
C TRP A 69 23.62 -5.51 5.02
N ASN A 70 23.49 -6.83 5.13
CA ASN A 70 23.58 -7.81 4.04
C ASN A 70 22.23 -8.37 3.58
N LYS A 71 21.12 -7.93 4.18
CA LYS A 71 19.77 -8.42 3.90
C LYS A 71 18.88 -7.31 3.41
N THR A 72 18.35 -7.49 2.22
CA THR A 72 17.24 -6.68 1.70
C THR A 72 15.95 -7.47 1.89
N THR A 73 14.98 -6.89 2.59
CA THR A 73 13.62 -7.42 2.67
C THR A 73 12.72 -6.62 1.76
N THR A 74 11.78 -7.29 1.09
CA THR A 74 10.72 -6.62 0.33
C THR A 74 9.39 -7.16 0.79
N GLU A 75 8.51 -6.27 1.22
CA GLU A 75 7.15 -6.60 1.66
C GLU A 75 6.14 -5.85 0.81
N VAL A 76 5.05 -6.53 0.47
CA VAL A 76 3.92 -5.94 -0.27
C VAL A 76 2.65 -6.15 0.54
N CYS A 77 1.94 -5.06 0.81
CA CYS A 77 0.67 -5.07 1.53
C CYS A 77 -0.42 -4.37 0.72
N PHE A 78 -1.68 -4.79 0.89
CA PHE A 78 -2.83 -4.18 0.24
C PHE A 78 -3.84 -3.70 1.28
N TYR A 79 -4.39 -2.50 1.06
CA TYR A 79 -5.45 -1.90 1.89
C TYR A 79 -6.64 -1.50 1.01
N ILE A 80 -7.82 -1.42 1.62
CA ILE A 80 -9.05 -0.96 0.97
C ILE A 80 -9.66 0.13 1.83
N THR A 81 -9.75 1.35 1.28
CA THR A 81 -10.18 2.52 2.03
C THR A 81 -11.38 3.21 1.36
N SER A 82 -12.13 3.95 2.16
CA SER A 82 -13.19 4.88 1.74
C SER A 82 -12.66 6.31 1.54
N ASP A 83 -11.43 6.57 1.99
CA ASP A 83 -10.80 7.86 1.85
C ASP A 83 -10.29 8.09 0.42
N ARG A 84 -10.01 9.37 0.12
CA ARG A 84 -9.68 9.84 -1.23
C ARG A 84 -8.41 9.20 -1.80
N VAL A 85 -8.28 9.29 -3.13
CA VAL A 85 -7.17 8.79 -3.96
C VAL A 85 -5.90 9.65 -3.77
N ASP A 86 -5.46 9.91 -2.55
CA ASP A 86 -4.22 10.66 -2.30
C ASP A 86 -3.21 9.77 -1.57
N ALA A 87 -2.19 9.33 -2.32
CA ALA A 87 -1.14 8.47 -1.82
C ALA A 87 -0.30 9.11 -0.71
N THR A 88 -0.13 10.44 -0.70
CA THR A 88 0.64 11.14 0.35
C THR A 88 -0.12 11.10 1.67
N ILE A 89 -1.43 11.39 1.63
CA ILE A 89 -2.29 11.35 2.83
C ILE A 89 -2.35 9.91 3.37
N LEU A 90 -2.58 8.94 2.48
CA LEU A 90 -2.69 7.54 2.87
C LEU A 90 -1.35 6.97 3.34
N ALA A 91 -0.22 7.36 2.75
CA ALA A 91 1.11 6.97 3.22
C ALA A 91 1.35 7.40 4.68
N ARG A 92 0.97 8.63 5.04
CA ARG A 92 1.05 9.15 6.41
C ARG A 92 0.12 8.40 7.37
N ALA A 93 -1.11 8.13 6.95
CA ALA A 93 -2.07 7.39 7.75
C ALA A 93 -1.57 5.96 8.02
N ILE A 94 -1.12 5.25 6.98
CA ILE A 94 -0.55 3.90 7.05
C ILE A 94 0.69 3.89 7.95
N ARG A 95 1.56 4.90 7.83
CA ARG A 95 2.75 5.03 8.68
C ARG A 95 2.41 5.20 10.16
N SER A 96 1.42 6.04 10.45
CA SER A 96 0.97 6.31 11.81
C SER A 96 0.32 5.08 12.44
N HIS A 97 -0.49 4.36 11.66
CA HIS A 97 -1.13 3.12 12.08
C HIS A 97 -0.12 2.01 12.39
N TRP A 98 0.94 1.90 11.59
CA TRP A 98 2.03 0.93 11.84
C TRP A 98 2.76 1.17 13.17
N GLY A 99 2.94 2.43 13.57
CA GLY A 99 3.54 2.76 14.87
C GLY A 99 2.72 2.27 16.07
N ILE A 100 1.41 2.08 15.89
CA ILE A 100 0.50 1.57 16.91
C ILE A 100 0.52 0.04 16.94
N GLU A 101 0.51 -0.62 15.77
CA GLU A 101 0.45 -2.09 15.66
C GLU A 101 1.79 -2.81 15.88
N HIS A 102 2.93 -2.19 15.59
CA HIS A 102 4.27 -2.77 15.87
C HIS A 102 4.64 -2.86 17.37
N SER A 103 3.74 -2.45 18.26
CA SER A 103 3.87 -2.64 19.71
C SER A 103 3.34 -3.99 20.20
N ARG A 104 2.79 -4.85 19.33
CA ARG A 104 2.33 -6.19 19.70
C ARG A 104 2.86 -7.27 18.76
N PRO A 105 3.51 -8.32 19.28
CA PRO A 105 3.87 -9.45 18.47
C PRO A 105 2.60 -10.30 18.25
N TRP A 106 2.35 -10.67 17.00
CA TRP A 106 1.36 -11.66 16.50
C TRP A 106 -0.07 -11.16 16.14
N VAL A 107 -0.30 -11.14 14.81
CA VAL A 107 -1.50 -11.52 14.01
C VAL A 107 -2.84 -10.81 14.28
N GLU A 108 -3.32 -10.01 13.32
CA GLU A 108 -4.47 -10.26 12.41
C GLU A 108 -4.88 -8.95 11.68
N ARG A 109 -5.40 -9.09 10.46
CA ARG A 109 -5.71 -8.03 9.47
C ARG A 109 -6.41 -6.79 10.05
N CYS A 110 -5.99 -5.58 9.64
CA CYS A 110 -6.77 -4.35 9.82
C CYS A 110 -7.03 -3.61 8.49
N HIS A 111 -8.30 -3.31 8.25
CA HIS A 111 -8.76 -2.33 7.28
C HIS A 111 -8.37 -0.93 7.79
N ILE A 112 -7.94 -0.05 6.87
CA ILE A 112 -7.84 1.39 7.10
C ILE A 112 -9.05 2.07 6.43
#